data_AF-S6SUS0-F1
#
_entry.id   AF-S6SUS0-F1
#
_cell.length_a   1.000
_cell.length_b   1.000
_cell.length_c   1.000
_cell.angle_alpha   90.00
_cell.angle_beta   90.00
_cell.angle_gamma   90.00
#
_symmetry.space_group_name_H-M   'P 1'
#
loop_
_entity.id
_entity.type
_entity.pdbx_description
1 polymer ?
#
loop_
_entity_poly.entity_id
_entity_poly.type
_entity_poly.pdbx_seq_one_letter_code
_entity_poly.pdbx_strand_id
1 'polypeptide(L)' 'AASIVGFSLPAFWVALMMIMLFSITLGWLPASGRGETREWLGVQWSWLTLDGLQHLLLPALNLALFKISLVLRLTRAGVR' A
#
# COMPACT_ATOMS: atom_id res chain seq x y z
N ALA A 1 -16.36 -0.26 -19.55
CA ALA A 1 -17.05 -0.08 -18.25
C ALA A 1 -16.11 -0.04 -17.02
N ALA A 2 -14.92 -0.67 -17.05
CA ALA A 2 -13.97 -0.63 -15.91
C ALA A 2 -13.36 0.75 -15.60
N SER A 3 -13.47 1.75 -16.50
CA SER A 3 -12.81 3.06 -16.36
C SER A 3 -13.40 3.98 -15.28
N ILE A 4 -14.56 3.66 -14.69
CA ILE A 4 -15.25 4.54 -13.74
C ILE A 4 -15.01 4.11 -12.28
N VAL A 5 -14.66 2.84 -12.05
CA VAL A 5 -14.57 2.26 -10.70
C VAL A 5 -13.44 2.87 -9.86
N GLY A 6 -12.42 3.47 -10.48
CA GLY A 6 -11.31 4.13 -9.77
C GLY A 6 -11.30 5.66 -9.79
N PHE A 7 -12.20 6.31 -10.53
CA PHE A 7 -12.14 7.77 -10.73
C PHE A 7 -12.98 8.56 -9.71
N SER A 8 -14.01 7.92 -9.13
CA SER A 8 -14.94 8.55 -8.18
C SER A 8 -14.78 8.08 -6.73
N LEU A 9 -13.96 7.05 -6.48
CA LEU A 9 -13.73 6.56 -5.12
C LEU A 9 -12.65 7.43 -4.46
N PRO A 10 -12.95 8.02 -3.28
CA PRO A 10 -11.96 8.77 -2.52
C PRO A 10 -10.73 7.90 -2.23
N ALA A 11 -9.57 8.54 -2.20
CA ALA A 11 -8.30 7.87 -1.96
C ALA A 11 -8.31 6.98 -0.70
N PHE A 12 -8.89 7.53 0.35
CA PHE A 12 -9.10 6.89 1.63
C PHE A 12 -9.97 5.62 1.55
N TRP A 13 -10.99 5.59 0.68
CA TRP A 13 -11.86 4.43 0.54
C TRP A 13 -11.13 3.24 -0.07
N VAL A 14 -10.27 3.48 -1.06
CA VAL A 14 -9.43 2.43 -1.65
C VAL A 14 -8.48 1.87 -0.59
N ALA A 15 -7.89 2.73 0.23
CA ALA A 15 -7.04 2.31 1.35
C ALA A 15 -7.79 1.40 2.34
N LEU A 16 -9.00 1.81 2.75
CA LEU A 16 -9.86 1.01 3.63
C LEU A 16 -10.22 -0.34 3.02
N MET A 17 -10.58 -0.37 1.74
CA MET A 17 -10.88 -1.62 1.03
C MET A 17 -9.67 -2.55 0.96
N MET A 18 -8.47 -2.00 0.81
CA MET A 18 -7.25 -2.80 0.78
C MET A 18 -6.94 -3.40 2.15
N ILE A 19 -7.14 -2.64 3.24
CA ILE A 19 -7.03 -3.16 4.61
C ILE A 19 -8.09 -4.25 4.83
N MET A 20 -9.34 -4.00 4.46
CA MET A 20 -10.42 -4.96 4.64
C MET A 20 -10.16 -6.26 3.88
N LEU A 21 -9.69 -6.15 2.63
CA LEU A 21 -9.38 -7.32 1.81
C LEU A 21 -8.19 -8.10 2.39
N PHE A 22 -7.01 -7.48 2.42
CA PHE A 22 -5.76 -8.19 2.71
C PHE A 22 -5.52 -8.47 4.18
N SER A 23 -6.04 -7.63 5.07
CA SER A 23 -5.87 -7.81 6.50
C SER A 23 -7.03 -8.53 7.15
N ILE A 24 -8.27 -8.11 6.88
CA ILE A 24 -9.42 -8.65 7.61
C ILE A 24 -9.94 -9.93 6.96
N THR A 25 -10.24 -9.92 5.66
CA THR A 25 -10.82 -11.10 5.01
C THR A 25 -9.79 -12.19 4.71
N LEU A 26 -8.60 -11.83 4.21
CA LEU A 26 -7.57 -12.82 3.89
C LEU A 26 -6.63 -13.13 5.05
N GLY A 27 -6.47 -12.21 6.02
CA GLY A 27 -5.53 -12.40 7.14
C GLY A 27 -4.06 -12.51 6.72
N TRP A 28 -3.72 -12.07 5.50
CA TRP A 28 -2.36 -12.22 4.94
C TRP A 28 -1.40 -11.14 5.43
N LEU A 29 -1.92 -9.94 5.66
CA LEU A 29 -1.12 -8.76 5.93
C LEU A 29 -1.61 -8.07 7.22
N PRO A 30 -0.70 -7.66 8.11
CA PRO A 30 -1.09 -6.99 9.35
C PRO A 30 -1.61 -5.58 9.05
N ALA A 31 -2.73 -5.19 9.67
CA ALA A 31 -3.33 -3.86 9.49
C ALA A 31 -2.60 -2.77 10.28
N SER A 32 -1.89 -3.14 11.35
CA SER A 32 -1.25 -2.21 12.26
C SER A 32 -0.06 -2.87 12.96
N GLY A 33 0.86 -2.05 13.47
CA GLY A 33 2.10 -2.50 14.08
C GLY A 33 3.33 -2.17 13.25
N ARG A 34 4.50 -2.35 13.85
CA ARG A 34 5.82 -2.13 13.22
C ARG A 34 6.53 -3.45 12.90
N GLY A 35 5.92 -4.59 13.22
CA GLY A 35 6.56 -5.91 13.14
C GLY A 35 7.80 -6.06 14.02
N GLU A 36 8.45 -7.22 13.91
CA GLU A 36 9.70 -7.49 14.62
C GLU A 36 10.81 -6.51 14.23
N THR A 37 11.48 -5.95 15.24
CA THR A 37 12.62 -5.06 15.02
C THR A 37 13.91 -5.76 15.37
N ARG A 38 14.90 -5.65 14.48
CA ARG A 38 16.26 -6.13 14.72
C ARG A 38 17.18 -4.95 14.95
N GLU A 39 17.96 -5.03 16.02
CA GLU A 39 18.96 -4.02 16.31
C GLU A 39 20.08 -4.09 15.28
N TRP A 40 20.37 -2.96 14.63
CA TRP A 40 21.50 -2.81 13.75
C TRP A 40 22.07 -1.39 13.87
N LEU A 41 23.38 -1.29 14.12
CA LEU A 41 24.08 -0.03 14.42
C LEU A 41 23.49 0.78 15.59
N GLY A 42 22.98 0.11 16.63
CA GLY A 42 22.37 0.77 17.79
C GLY A 42 20.98 1.36 17.53
N VAL A 43 20.35 1.02 16.40
CA VAL A 43 19.00 1.44 16.03
C VAL A 43 18.13 0.22 15.74
N GLN A 44 16.87 0.26 16.17
CA GLN A 44 15.89 -0.82 15.99
C GLN A 44 15.24 -0.72 14.59
N TRP A 45 15.65 -1.58 13.67
CA TRP A 45 15.14 -1.59 12.29
C TRP A 45 14.10 -2.69 12.08
N SER A 46 12.95 -2.31 11.52
CA SER A 46 11.85 -3.25 11.23
C SER A 46 11.96 -3.87 9.83
N TRP A 47 12.35 -3.10 8.81
CA TRP A 47 12.46 -3.59 7.43
C TRP A 47 13.53 -4.69 7.20
N LEU A 48 14.36 -4.94 8.21
CA LEU A 48 15.37 -6.01 8.19
C LEU A 48 14.76 -7.40 8.42
N THR A 49 13.53 -7.47 8.92
CA THR A 49 12.82 -8.73 9.19
C THR A 49 11.72 -8.97 8.15
N LEU A 50 11.42 -10.24 7.89
CA LEU A 50 10.31 -10.63 7.00
C LEU A 50 8.97 -10.09 7.51
N ASP A 51 8.79 -10.09 8.84
CA ASP A 51 7.61 -9.55 9.49
C ASP A 51 7.49 -8.03 9.27
N GLY A 52 8.58 -7.28 9.43
CA GLY A 52 8.57 -5.83 9.16
C GLY A 52 8.30 -5.48 7.69
N LEU A 53 8.73 -6.32 6.74
CA LEU A 53 8.38 -6.16 5.32
C LEU A 53 6.88 -6.39 5.07
N GLN A 54 6.26 -7.38 5.73
CA GLN A 54 4.82 -7.61 5.63
C GLN A 54 4.01 -6.43 6.19
N HIS A 55 4.45 -5.82 7.28
CA HIS A 55 3.83 -4.61 7.85
C HIS A 55 3.97 -3.38 6.95
N LEU A 56 4.97 -3.34 6.08
CA LEU A 56 5.21 -2.24 5.15
C LEU A 56 4.44 -2.37 3.83
N LEU A 57 4.04 -3.59 3.46
CA LEU A 57 3.49 -3.88 2.14
C LEU A 57 2.14 -3.18 1.89
N LEU A 58 1.21 -3.25 2.84
CA LEU A 58 -0.11 -2.60 2.75
C LEU A 58 0.01 -1.07 2.62
N PRO A 59 0.72 -0.36 3.51
CA PRO A 59 0.96 1.07 3.39
C PRO A 59 1.68 1.47 2.10
N ALA A 60 2.70 0.70 1.70
CA ALA A 60 3.48 0.98 0.49
C ALA A 60 2.64 0.83 -0.78
N LEU A 61 1.85 -0.25 -0.90
CA LEU A 61 0.92 -0.44 -2.01
C LEU A 61 -0.11 0.69 -2.07
N ASN A 62 -0.60 1.14 -0.92
CA ASN A 62 -1.62 2.18 -0.85
C ASN A 62 -1.07 3.49 -1.41
N LEU A 63 0.14 3.88 -0.97
CA LEU A 63 0.85 5.06 -1.49
C LEU A 63 1.22 4.92 -2.98
N ALA A 64 1.66 3.74 -3.41
CA ALA A 64 2.06 3.46 -4.78
C ALA A 64 0.89 3.59 -5.75
N LEU A 65 -0.30 3.09 -5.39
CA LEU A 65 -1.49 3.15 -6.24
C LEU A 65 -1.85 4.60 -6.63
N PHE A 66 -1.75 5.54 -5.69
CA PHE A 66 -2.00 6.97 -5.96
C PHE A 66 -0.98 7.56 -6.94
N LYS A 67 0.31 7.28 -6.73
CA LYS A 67 1.37 7.78 -7.60
C LYS A 67 1.27 7.17 -9.00
N ILE A 68 1.00 5.87 -9.11
CA ILE A 68 0.84 5.16 -10.38
C ILE A 68 -0.35 5.73 -11.17
N SER A 69 -1.47 6.03 -10.52
CA SER A 69 -2.64 6.65 -11.16
C SER A 69 -2.31 8.01 -11.79
N LEU A 70 -1.53 8.83 -11.09
CA LEU A 70 -1.06 10.12 -11.60
C LEU A 70 -0.13 9.97 -12.80
N VAL A 71 0.85 9.05 -12.72
CA VAL A 71 1.78 8.77 -13.81
C VAL A 71 1.04 8.24 -15.04
N LEU A 72 0.14 7.25 -14.87
CA LEU A 72 -0.71 6.73 -15.94
C LEU A 72 -1.51 7.83 -16.64
N ARG A 73 -2.06 8.78 -15.88
CA ARG A 73 -2.82 9.90 -16.44
C ARG A 73 -1.93 10.84 -17.26
N LEU A 74 -0.72 11.14 -16.77
CA LEU A 74 0.27 11.96 -17.47
C LEU A 74 0.77 11.28 -18.75
N THR A 75 1.14 10.00 -18.68
CA THR A 75 1.58 9.23 -19.86
C THR A 75 0.46 9.17 -20.91
N ARG A 76 -0.79 8.96 -20.51
CA ARG A 76 -1.94 8.97 -21.44
C ARG A 76 -2.18 10.35 -22.07
N ALA A 77 -1.92 11.43 -21.34
CA ALA A 77 -2.08 12.79 -21.85
C ALA A 77 -0.95 13.19 -22.81
N GLY A 78 0.28 12.72 -22.58
CA GLY A 78 1.45 13.03 -23.42
C GLY A 78 1.59 12.17 -24.68
N VAL A 79 0.85 11.06 -24.79
CA VAL A 79 0.79 10.20 -26.00
C VAL A 79 -0.38 10.59 -26.92
N ARG A 80 -1.17 11.62 -26.55
CA ARG A 80 -2.14 12.27 -27.44
C ARG A 80 -1.52 13.48 -28.10
#